data_AF-A0A938NIC9-F1
#
_entry.id   AF-A0A938NIC9-F1
#
_cell.length_a   1.000
_cell.length_b   1.000
_cell.length_c   1.000
_cell.angle_alpha   90.00
_cell.angle_beta   90.00
_cell.angle_gamma   90.00
#
_symmetry.space_group_name_H-M   'P 1'
#
loop_
_entity.id
_entity.type
_entity.pdbx_description
1 polymer ?
#
loop_
_entity_poly.entity_id
_entity_poly.type
_entity_poly.pdbx_seq_one_letter_code
_entity_poly.pdbx_strand_id
1 'polypeptide(L)'
;MGERIFLCALGFAGARFEARKRGRAMTHSYSDCFFCGGCVEERLVQREIWWENRLFIVEKVPVGVCKQCGEKVVLPDVAKKIDGLLKSPGSPDKFITVPVYSLA
;
A
#
# COMPACT_ATOMS: atom_id res chain seq x y z
N MET A 1 -25.20 -38.23 3.02
CA MET A 1 -25.19 -37.81 1.60
C MET A 1 -24.94 -36.30 1.57
N GLY A 2 -23.81 -35.75 1.16
CA GLY A 2 -22.56 -36.31 0.69
C GLY A 2 -21.44 -35.30 0.99
N GLU A 3 -20.34 -35.83 1.50
CA GLU A 3 -19.02 -35.20 1.58
C GLU A 3 -18.36 -35.17 0.21
N ARG A 4 -17.41 -34.23 0.01
CA ARG A 4 -16.27 -34.24 -0.94
C ARG A 4 -15.70 -32.81 -0.93
N ILE A 5 -14.79 -32.41 -0.04
CA ILE A 5 -13.38 -32.84 0.02
C ILE A 5 -12.86 -33.18 -1.37
N PHE A 6 -12.32 -32.18 -2.06
CA PHE A 6 -11.44 -32.38 -3.20
C PHE A 6 -10.02 -32.01 -2.77
N LEU A 7 -9.31 -33.02 -2.26
CA LEU A 7 -7.86 -33.06 -2.23
C LEU A 7 -7.37 -32.95 -3.69
N CYS A 8 -6.56 -31.95 -4.01
CA CYS A 8 -5.75 -31.97 -5.23
C CYS A 8 -4.36 -32.48 -4.86
N ALA A 9 -3.97 -33.55 -5.53
CA ALA A 9 -2.91 -34.48 -5.19
C ALA A 9 -1.49 -33.90 -5.28
N LEU A 10 -0.61 -34.59 -4.55
CA LEU A 10 0.86 -34.51 -4.56
C LEU A 10 1.45 -34.82 -5.95
N GLY A 11 2.51 -34.11 -6.29
CA GLY A 11 3.45 -34.45 -7.37
C GLY A 11 4.88 -34.10 -6.94
N PHE A 12 5.71 -35.13 -6.73
CA PHE A 12 7.15 -35.04 -6.46
C PHE A 12 7.94 -34.89 -7.78
N ALA A 13 8.93 -33.98 -7.82
CA ALA A 13 10.22 -34.17 -8.50
C ALA A 13 11.16 -33.00 -8.19
N GLY A 14 12.37 -33.30 -7.73
CA GLY A 14 13.35 -32.31 -7.26
C GLY A 14 14.08 -31.56 -8.37
N ALA A 15 14.45 -30.32 -8.05
CA ALA A 15 15.55 -29.58 -8.65
C ALA A 15 16.13 -28.64 -7.58
N ARG A 16 17.46 -28.67 -7.40
CA ARG A 16 18.19 -27.70 -6.59
C ARG A 16 18.01 -26.33 -7.25
N PHE A 17 17.45 -25.36 -6.52
CA PHE A 17 17.34 -23.99 -6.99
C PHE A 17 17.59 -23.05 -5.82
N GLU A 18 18.60 -22.19 -5.97
CA GLU A 18 19.06 -21.22 -4.98
C GLU A 18 17.93 -20.49 -4.25
N ALA A 19 18.16 -20.29 -2.96
CA ALA A 19 17.33 -19.50 -2.05
C ALA A 19 17.20 -18.05 -2.53
N ARG A 20 16.17 -17.75 -3.33
CA ARG A 20 15.69 -16.38 -3.52
C ARG A 20 14.75 -16.06 -2.36
N LYS A 21 15.26 -15.36 -1.34
CA LYS A 21 14.46 -14.77 -0.24
C LYS A 21 13.33 -13.94 -0.86
N ARG A 22 12.13 -14.52 -0.96
CA ARG A 22 10.91 -13.79 -1.30
C ARG A 22 10.61 -12.92 -0.10
N GLY A 23 10.68 -11.60 -0.28
CA GLY A 23 10.21 -10.64 0.70
C GLY A 23 8.81 -11.03 1.15
N ARG A 24 8.58 -11.02 2.47
CA ARG A 24 7.31 -11.35 3.10
C ARG A 24 6.20 -10.54 2.43
N ALA A 25 5.30 -11.21 1.72
CA ALA A 25 4.13 -10.57 1.13
C ALA A 25 3.32 -9.92 2.26
N MET A 26 3.03 -8.62 2.14
CA MET A 26 2.17 -7.93 3.09
C MET A 26 0.73 -8.40 2.87
N THR A 27 0.29 -9.38 3.65
CA THR A 27 -1.09 -9.90 3.60
C THR A 27 -1.98 -9.07 4.53
N HIS A 28 -2.17 -7.80 4.19
CA HIS A 28 -3.22 -6.98 4.78
C HIS A 28 -4.18 -6.62 3.65
N SER A 29 -5.37 -7.22 3.64
CA SER A 29 -6.43 -6.90 2.67
C SER A 29 -7.27 -5.72 3.14
N TYR A 30 -7.84 -4.97 2.20
CA TYR A 30 -8.83 -3.95 2.51
C TYR A 30 -10.19 -4.59 2.82
N SER A 31 -10.85 -4.12 3.88
CA SER A 31 -12.26 -4.40 4.13
C SER A 31 -13.15 -3.49 3.28
N ASP A 32 -14.46 -3.71 3.34
CA ASP A 32 -15.43 -2.73 2.83
C ASP A 32 -15.25 -1.36 3.49
N CYS A 33 -15.70 -0.32 2.79
CA CYS A 33 -15.54 1.05 3.21
C CYS A 33 -16.29 1.29 4.53
N PHE A 34 -15.57 1.77 5.54
CA PHE A 34 -16.15 2.08 6.84
C PHE A 34 -17.28 3.13 6.78
N PHE A 35 -17.24 4.04 5.79
CA PHE A 35 -18.20 5.14 5.67
C PHE A 35 -19.48 4.79 4.93
N CYS A 36 -19.41 3.97 3.87
CA CYS A 36 -20.57 3.67 3.02
C CYS A 36 -20.83 2.18 2.79
N GLY A 37 -19.96 1.27 3.28
CA GLY A 37 -20.05 -0.17 3.03
C GLY A 37 -19.67 -0.60 1.61
N GLY A 38 -19.22 0.32 0.75
CA GLY A 38 -18.83 0.02 -0.63
C GLY A 38 -17.50 -0.74 -0.74
N CYS A 39 -17.34 -1.50 -1.82
CA CYS A 39 -16.11 -2.25 -2.11
C CYS A 39 -14.90 -1.31 -2.27
N VAL A 40 -13.82 -1.65 -1.57
CA VAL A 40 -12.53 -0.94 -1.60
C VAL A 40 -11.56 -1.70 -2.49
N GLU A 41 -10.89 -0.99 -3.38
CA GLU A 41 -9.85 -1.55 -4.24
C GLU A 41 -8.49 -0.92 -3.99
N GLU A 42 -7.43 -1.72 -4.05
CA GLU A 42 -6.08 -1.19 -3.96
C GLU A 42 -5.71 -0.37 -5.22
N ARG A 43 -5.14 0.81 -4.99
CA ARG A 43 -4.59 1.71 -5.99
C ARG A 43 -3.26 2.26 -5.52
N LEU A 44 -2.34 2.46 -6.45
CA LEU A 44 -1.11 3.20 -6.21
C LEU A 44 -1.39 4.68 -6.45
N VAL A 45 -1.24 5.49 -5.41
CA VAL A 45 -1.53 6.93 -5.48
C VAL A 45 -0.34 7.76 -5.03
N GLN A 46 -0.31 9.03 -5.44
CA GLN A 46 0.58 10.04 -4.88
C GLN A 46 -0.05 10.59 -3.58
N ARG A 47 0.78 10.80 -2.56
CA ARG A 47 0.38 11.44 -1.31
C ARG A 47 1.26 12.66 -1.04
N GLU A 48 0.61 13.80 -0.87
CA GLU A 48 1.19 15.02 -0.34
C GLU A 48 1.02 15.02 1.17
N ILE A 49 2.13 15.08 1.90
CA ILE A 49 2.14 14.98 3.35
C ILE A 49 2.87 16.18 3.92
N TRP A 50 2.17 16.96 4.74
CA TRP A 50 2.77 18.04 5.52
C TRP A 50 3.24 17.48 6.85
N TRP A 51 4.54 17.59 7.12
CA TRP A 51 5.16 17.17 8.37
C TRP A 51 6.23 18.17 8.79
N GLU A 52 6.19 18.65 10.04
CA GLU A 52 7.16 19.62 10.59
C GLU A 52 7.45 20.80 9.65
N ASN A 53 6.38 21.43 9.14
CA ASN A 53 6.46 22.57 8.22
C ASN A 53 7.13 22.28 6.86
N ARG A 54 7.29 21.01 6.49
CA ARG A 54 7.85 20.55 5.21
C ARG A 54 6.80 19.75 4.43
N LEU A 55 6.79 19.91 3.12
CA LEU A 55 5.97 19.12 2.20
C LEU A 55 6.78 17.93 1.69
N PHE A 56 6.26 16.73 1.90
CA PHE A 56 6.77 15.48 1.34
C PHE A 56 5.79 14.97 0.29
N ILE A 57 6.32 14.58 -0.88
CA ILE A 57 5.52 13.93 -1.91
C ILE A 57 5.98 12.49 -2.00
N VAL A 58 5.10 11.57 -1.61
CA VAL A 58 5.35 10.13 -1.64
C VAL A 58 4.58 9.54 -2.81
N GLU A 59 5.29 9.01 -3.79
CA GLU A 59 4.70 8.38 -4.96
C GLU A 59 4.46 6.89 -4.74
N LYS A 60 3.54 6.31 -5.54
CA LYS A 60 3.25 4.86 -5.57
C LYS A 60 2.88 4.29 -4.19
N VAL A 61 2.15 5.07 -3.38
CA VAL A 61 1.65 4.61 -2.09
C VAL A 61 0.45 3.69 -2.32
N PRO A 62 0.49 2.42 -1.86
CA PRO A 62 -0.67 1.53 -1.93
C PRO A 62 -1.75 2.00 -0.95
N VAL A 63 -2.92 2.32 -1.49
CA VAL A 63 -4.08 2.86 -0.76
C VAL A 63 -5.33 2.18 -1.27
N GLY A 64 -6.22 1.80 -0.37
CA GLY A 64 -7.55 1.32 -0.70
C GLY A 64 -8.44 2.50 -1.05
N VAL A 65 -9.03 2.51 -2.24
CA VAL A 65 -9.97 3.54 -2.66
C VAL A 65 -11.36 2.91 -2.79
N CYS A 66 -12.35 3.47 -2.09
CA CYS A 66 -13.72 3.04 -2.25
C CYS A 66 -14.23 3.41 -3.64
N LYS A 67 -14.78 2.44 -4.37
CA LYS A 67 -15.34 2.66 -5.71
C LYS A 67 -16.58 3.54 -5.74
N GLN A 68 -17.27 3.69 -4.61
CA GLN A 68 -18.55 4.39 -4.54
C GLN A 68 -18.38 5.83 -4.05
N CYS A 69 -17.70 6.04 -2.92
CA CYS A 69 -17.56 7.38 -2.32
C CYS A 69 -16.18 8.01 -2.53
N GLY A 70 -15.19 7.27 -3.03
CA GLY A 70 -13.83 7.77 -3.25
C GLY A 70 -12.95 7.86 -2.00
N GLU A 71 -13.46 7.41 -0.85
CA GLU A 71 -12.72 7.43 0.42
C GLU A 71 -11.42 6.60 0.33
N LYS A 72 -10.37 7.08 0.98
CA LYS A 72 -9.02 6.54 0.88
C LYS A 72 -8.57 5.91 2.19
N VAL A 73 -8.51 4.59 2.22
CA VAL A 73 -8.08 3.79 3.36
C VAL A 73 -6.58 3.48 3.25
N VAL A 74 -5.81 3.78 4.28
CA VAL A 74 -4.37 3.44 4.37
C VAL A 74 -4.20 2.32 5.36
N LEU A 75 -3.55 1.23 4.95
CA LEU A 75 -3.28 0.10 5.85
C LEU A 75 -2.22 0.47 6.90
N PRO A 76 -2.28 -0.12 8.12
CA PRO A 76 -1.33 0.19 9.19
C PRO A 76 0.14 0.03 8.79
N ASP A 77 0.47 -0.99 8.00
CA ASP A 77 1.84 -1.22 7.55
C ASP A 77 2.32 -0.17 6.54
N VAL A 78 1.41 0.37 5.72
CA VAL A 78 1.71 1.46 4.78
C VAL A 78 1.93 2.74 5.57
N ALA A 79 1.06 3.03 6.55
CA ALA A 79 1.22 4.17 7.44
C ALA A 79 2.55 4.13 8.20
N LYS A 80 2.93 2.98 8.77
CA LYS A 80 4.23 2.80 9.44
C LYS A 80 5.43 3.06 8.53
N LYS A 81 5.35 2.66 7.26
CA LYS A 81 6.42 2.93 6.27
C LYS A 81 6.53 4.41 5.97
N ILE A 82 5.40 5.10 5.81
CA ILE A 82 5.36 6.55 5.62
C ILE A 82 5.97 7.24 6.84
N ASP A 83 5.56 6.89 8.05
CA ASP A 83 6.09 7.48 9.28
C ASP A 83 7.61 7.30 9.41
N GLY A 84 8.12 6.11 9.07
CA GLY A 84 9.56 5.84 9.03
C GLY A 84 10.30 6.75 8.03
N LEU A 85 9.73 6.93 6.84
CA LEU A 85 10.28 7.82 5.82
C LEU A 85 10.29 9.29 6.27
N LEU A 86 9.26 9.75 6.96
CA LEU A 86 9.17 11.14 7.44
C LEU A 86 10.14 11.44 8.60
N LYS A 87 10.32 10.48 9.51
CA LYS A 87 11.21 10.64 10.69
C LYS A 87 12.69 10.55 10.34
N SER A 88 13.04 9.83 9.29
CA SER A 88 14.43 9.66 8.86
C SER A 88 14.49 9.67 7.34
N PRO A 89 14.24 10.84 6.72
CA PRO A 89 14.22 10.96 5.27
C PRO A 89 15.62 10.70 4.71
N GLY A 90 15.73 9.69 3.85
CA GLY A 90 16.94 9.44 3.06
C GLY A 90 17.06 10.41 1.87
N SER A 91 17.86 10.03 0.88
CA SER A 91 17.90 10.74 -0.41
C SER A 91 16.60 10.52 -1.18
N PRO A 92 15.88 11.58 -1.60
CA PRO A 92 14.67 11.42 -2.41
C PRO A 92 15.00 11.03 -3.85
N ASP A 93 14.06 10.34 -4.51
CA ASP A 93 14.21 9.94 -5.91
C ASP A 93 14.26 11.15 -6.86
N LYS A 94 13.54 12.22 -6.51
CA LYS A 94 13.52 13.49 -7.24
C LYS A 94 13.06 14.63 -6.33
N PHE A 95 13.43 15.84 -6.71
CA PHE A 95 12.87 17.07 -6.15
C PHE A 95 11.96 17.73 -7.18
N ILE A 96 10.91 18.40 -6.70
CA ILE A 96 10.08 19.27 -7.53
C ILE A 96 10.14 20.71 -7.00
N THR A 97 10.03 21.67 -7.90
CA THR A 97 9.90 23.09 -7.55
C THR A 97 8.42 23.43 -7.51
N VAL A 98 7.92 23.89 -6.36
CA VAL A 98 6.51 24.27 -6.19
C VAL A 98 6.43 25.79 -6.03
N PRO A 99 5.82 26.53 -6.97
CA PRO A 99 5.60 27.97 -6.80
C PRO A 99 4.54 28.23 -5.73
N VAL A 100 4.76 29.28 -4.92
CA VAL A 100 3.84 29.71 -3.87
C VAL A 100 3.40 31.14 -4.17
N TYR A 101 2.09 31.37 -4.17
CA TYR A 101 1.48 32.67 -4.43
C TYR A 101 0.83 33.20 -3.14
N SER A 102 0.91 34.51 -2.93
CA SER A 102 0.26 35.21 -1.80
C SER A 102 -0.79 36.19 -2.34
N LEU A 103 -1.92 36.31 -1.64
CA LEU A 103 -3.00 37.26 -1.95
C LEU A 103 -3.07 38.43 -0.95
N ALA A 104 -2.07 38.55 -0.06
CA ALA A 104 -1.94 39.64 0.91
C ALA A 104 -1.34 40.89 0.27
#